data_AF-A0A1B9FUE0-F1
#
_entry.id   AF-A0A1B9FUE0-F1
#
_cell.length_a   1.000
_cell.length_b   1.000
_cell.length_c   1.000
_cell.angle_alpha   90.00
_cell.angle_beta   90.00
_cell.angle_gamma   90.00
#
_symmetry.space_group_name_H-M   'P 1'
#
loop_
_entity.id
_entity.type
_entity.pdbx_description
1 polymer ?
#
loop_
_entity_poly.entity_id
_entity_poly.type
_entity_poly.pdbx_seq_one_letter_code
_entity_poly.pdbx_strand_id
1 'polypeptide(L)'
;MGKNNKRKRTAIVAPPQPSKLPTPPSESPSGSTSLIDSEDLECTVNVLETLCEFPEELSGKEMKDLRRRVHELYRVMVEGSGLGTSLTSKISTALSDYRFTDALIHLFEMYTRKLTPKLGALQRWVRECDATSQEDGSPGDPEALKCLDMILRIANIKNGNVVDGIDMGGIITRKQIFKAREDNEEIQIWGLIKDGKLFDTPPPSPYPNFRPVHHLKAADRKPPNLYDSTVHGSSPGAISLAPVNERKKPTKVDVPDVPGAFVVLDVFTPEECLQIVKAAEAIGWEKDEAKSGSAINKTSILAKNFVWLSDSSFLDHFYSSILPFVPAHAPISVDGNGGGKVRGINARFRVYQYTENQLYRPHIDGAWPAAGLHPETGEYLHDSSPPDDPLWSRYTLLVYLNGEGDIPKDTGCTTFFLPSDKIGVMEAHSVRPIQGAVLCFPHGDTTGSLLHEGSAVGKGGIKYVIRTDLLYEAKGFGQYKPPASVGVKQGGKEEEGIGG
;
A
#
# COMPACT_ATOMS: atom_id res chain seq x y z
N MET A 1 4.52 -88.77 -10.04
CA MET A 1 4.49 -89.58 -8.79
C MET A 1 5.08 -88.70 -7.70
N GLY A 2 4.30 -88.00 -6.87
CA GLY A 2 3.56 -88.51 -5.68
C GLY A 2 4.35 -88.09 -4.42
N LYS A 3 3.82 -87.60 -3.29
CA LYS A 3 2.47 -87.37 -2.76
C LYS A 3 2.58 -86.36 -1.59
N ASN A 4 1.48 -85.65 -1.36
CA ASN A 4 1.00 -84.92 -0.17
C ASN A 4 1.61 -85.22 1.23
N ASN A 5 1.71 -84.20 2.09
CA ASN A 5 0.70 -84.02 3.15
C ASN A 5 0.68 -82.65 3.85
N LYS A 6 -0.55 -82.14 4.02
CA LYS A 6 -0.96 -80.93 4.73
C LYS A 6 -0.83 -81.08 6.25
N ARG A 7 -0.52 -79.98 6.95
CA ARG A 7 -0.99 -79.73 8.33
C ARG A 7 -1.47 -78.28 8.47
N LYS A 8 -2.72 -78.15 8.93
CA LYS A 8 -3.47 -76.91 9.20
C LYS A 8 -2.82 -76.11 10.34
N ARG A 9 -2.78 -74.79 10.21
CA ARG A 9 -2.81 -73.86 11.35
C ARG A 9 -3.86 -72.77 11.10
N THR A 10 -4.52 -72.43 12.19
CA THR A 10 -5.81 -71.79 12.37
C THR A 10 -5.80 -70.28 12.12
N ALA A 11 -6.98 -69.77 11.76
CA ALA A 11 -7.28 -68.39 11.43
C ALA A 11 -7.10 -67.43 12.62
N ILE A 12 -6.55 -66.24 12.34
CA ILE A 12 -6.63 -65.05 13.19
C ILE A 12 -7.54 -64.06 12.46
N VAL A 13 -8.62 -63.67 13.14
CA VAL A 13 -9.66 -62.76 12.65
C VAL A 13 -9.15 -61.32 12.73
N ALA A 14 -9.21 -60.60 11.61
CA ALA A 14 -8.95 -59.16 11.55
C ALA A 14 -10.17 -58.36 12.06
N PRO A 15 -9.96 -57.21 12.74
CA PRO A 15 -11.05 -56.38 13.24
C PRO A 15 -11.85 -55.71 12.10
N PRO A 16 -13.15 -55.39 12.32
CA PRO A 16 -14.04 -54.90 11.27
C PRO A 16 -13.67 -53.48 10.82
N GLN A 17 -13.75 -53.24 9.51
CA GLN A 17 -13.57 -51.92 8.92
C GLN A 17 -14.74 -50.99 9.28
N PRO A 18 -14.49 -49.68 9.50
CA PRO A 18 -15.56 -48.70 9.64
C PRO A 18 -16.29 -48.52 8.30
N SER A 19 -17.62 -48.50 8.39
CA SER A 19 -18.57 -48.34 7.30
C SER A 19 -18.30 -47.09 6.46
N LYS A 20 -18.25 -47.25 5.14
CA LYS A 20 -18.25 -46.14 4.17
C LYS A 20 -19.53 -45.31 4.35
N LEU A 21 -19.37 -44.00 4.60
CA LEU A 21 -20.46 -43.03 4.52
C LEU A 21 -20.95 -42.93 3.06
N PRO A 22 -22.26 -42.78 2.82
CA PRO A 22 -22.82 -42.68 1.47
C PRO A 22 -22.50 -41.31 0.85
N THR A 23 -22.16 -41.31 -0.44
CA THR A 23 -21.95 -40.13 -1.26
C THR A 23 -23.24 -39.29 -1.34
N PRO A 24 -23.19 -37.94 -1.21
CA PRO A 24 -24.40 -37.13 -1.36
C PRO A 24 -24.83 -37.01 -2.83
N PRO A 25 -26.14 -36.79 -3.10
CA PRO A 25 -26.66 -36.66 -4.46
C PRO A 25 -26.22 -35.35 -5.10
N SER A 26 -26.02 -35.40 -6.42
CA SER A 26 -25.71 -34.25 -7.26
C SER A 26 -26.97 -33.42 -7.49
N GLU A 27 -27.05 -32.23 -6.90
CA GLU A 27 -27.83 -31.11 -7.43
C GLU A 27 -27.08 -29.80 -7.14
N SER A 28 -26.98 -28.94 -8.15
CA SER A 28 -26.36 -27.62 -8.04
C SER A 28 -27.40 -26.61 -7.58
N PRO A 29 -27.06 -25.70 -6.65
CA PRO A 29 -27.27 -24.28 -7.01
C PRO A 29 -26.16 -23.34 -6.53
N SER A 30 -26.05 -22.26 -7.29
CA SER A 30 -25.28 -21.04 -7.04
C SER A 30 -25.58 -20.36 -5.70
N GLY A 31 -24.53 -20.02 -4.95
CA GLY A 31 -24.57 -19.17 -3.76
C GLY A 31 -23.44 -19.57 -2.82
N SER A 32 -22.62 -18.61 -2.37
CA SER A 32 -21.57 -18.86 -1.38
C SER A 32 -22.20 -19.39 -0.10
N THR A 33 -22.14 -20.71 0.12
CA THR A 33 -22.64 -21.35 1.34
C THR A 33 -21.53 -21.36 2.38
N SER A 34 -21.42 -20.28 3.15
CA SER A 34 -20.75 -20.33 4.44
C SER A 34 -21.39 -21.44 5.27
N LEU A 35 -20.58 -22.31 5.88
CA LEU A 35 -21.06 -23.39 6.75
C LEU A 35 -21.65 -22.86 8.07
N ILE A 36 -21.46 -21.57 8.36
CA ILE A 36 -21.89 -20.87 9.56
C ILE A 36 -22.74 -19.67 9.13
N ASP A 37 -23.90 -19.52 9.77
CA ASP A 37 -24.78 -18.36 9.57
C ASP A 37 -24.11 -17.07 10.07
N SER A 38 -24.33 -15.96 9.37
CA SER A 38 -23.69 -14.67 9.72
C SER A 38 -24.14 -14.12 11.05
N GLU A 39 -25.41 -14.28 11.42
CA GLU A 39 -25.94 -13.79 12.70
C GLU A 39 -25.38 -14.62 13.87
N ASP A 40 -25.25 -15.95 13.67
CA ASP A 40 -24.62 -16.85 14.65
C ASP A 40 -23.14 -16.52 14.86
N LEU A 41 -22.42 -16.15 13.79
CA LEU A 41 -21.01 -15.76 13.87
C LEU A 41 -20.86 -14.44 14.65
N GLU A 42 -21.63 -13.43 14.32
CA GLU A 42 -21.61 -12.13 15.01
C GLU A 42 -21.95 -12.30 16.51
N CYS A 43 -22.99 -13.07 16.81
CA CYS A 43 -23.35 -13.42 18.18
C CYS A 43 -22.19 -14.13 18.92
N THR A 44 -21.55 -15.10 18.27
CA THR A 44 -20.40 -15.82 18.83
C THR A 44 -19.22 -14.89 19.11
N VAL A 45 -18.90 -13.98 18.20
CA VAL A 45 -17.84 -12.97 18.38
C VAL A 45 -18.14 -12.09 19.57
N ASN A 46 -19.35 -11.52 19.66
CA ASN A 46 -19.78 -10.67 20.77
C ASN A 46 -19.69 -11.39 22.13
N VAL A 47 -20.05 -12.68 22.17
CA VAL A 47 -19.92 -13.50 23.39
C VAL A 47 -18.46 -13.67 23.78
N LEU A 48 -17.57 -13.93 22.81
CA LEU A 48 -16.13 -14.08 23.09
C LEU A 48 -15.51 -12.74 23.56
N GLU A 49 -15.88 -11.62 22.95
CA GLU A 49 -15.45 -10.28 23.38
C GLU A 49 -15.90 -10.01 24.83
N THR A 50 -17.16 -10.28 25.15
CA THR A 50 -17.70 -10.12 26.51
C THR A 50 -16.91 -10.96 27.52
N LEU A 51 -16.58 -12.21 27.18
CA LEU A 51 -15.81 -13.09 28.08
C LEU A 51 -14.35 -12.65 28.24
N CYS A 52 -13.78 -11.95 27.26
CA CYS A 52 -12.47 -11.32 27.38
C CYS A 52 -12.51 -10.11 28.31
N GLU A 53 -13.61 -9.34 28.31
CA GLU A 53 -13.81 -8.20 29.21
C GLU A 53 -14.08 -8.63 30.66
N PHE A 54 -14.78 -9.76 30.86
CA PHE A 54 -15.17 -10.30 32.17
C PHE A 54 -14.57 -11.71 32.40
N PRO A 55 -13.25 -11.83 32.60
CA PRO A 55 -12.56 -13.12 32.68
C PRO A 55 -12.97 -13.97 33.90
N GLU A 56 -13.56 -13.38 34.93
CA GLU A 56 -14.12 -14.10 36.07
C GLU A 56 -15.30 -15.02 35.68
N GLU A 57 -16.12 -14.63 34.69
CA GLU A 57 -17.23 -15.44 34.18
C GLU A 57 -16.71 -16.71 33.51
N LEU A 58 -15.53 -16.63 32.87
CA LEU A 58 -14.85 -17.79 32.30
C LEU A 58 -14.41 -18.81 33.35
N SER A 59 -14.39 -18.48 34.65
CA SER A 59 -14.02 -19.44 35.70
C SER A 59 -15.18 -20.35 36.15
N GLY A 60 -16.41 -20.01 35.76
CA GLY A 60 -17.64 -20.74 36.06
C GLY A 60 -17.63 -22.21 35.63
N LYS A 61 -18.42 -23.06 36.31
CA LYS A 61 -18.50 -24.50 35.98
C LYS A 61 -19.24 -24.72 34.66
N GLU A 62 -20.24 -23.89 34.40
CA GLU A 62 -21.05 -23.79 33.19
C GLU A 62 -20.22 -23.47 31.95
N MET A 63 -19.13 -22.72 32.09
CA MET A 63 -18.23 -22.37 30.98
C MET A 63 -17.23 -23.48 30.61
N LYS A 64 -17.26 -24.65 31.27
CA LYS A 64 -16.30 -25.75 31.04
C LYS A 64 -16.28 -26.22 29.59
N ASP A 65 -17.45 -26.39 28.98
CA ASP A 65 -17.53 -26.86 27.61
C ASP A 65 -17.05 -25.81 26.61
N LEU A 66 -17.37 -24.54 26.85
CA LEU A 66 -16.85 -23.44 26.05
C LEU A 66 -15.32 -23.38 26.12
N ARG A 67 -14.73 -23.40 27.33
CA ARG A 67 -13.26 -23.43 27.50
C ARG A 67 -12.61 -24.59 26.73
N ARG A 68 -13.18 -25.79 26.81
CA ARG A 68 -12.68 -26.97 26.09
C ARG A 68 -12.76 -26.77 24.58
N ARG A 69 -13.88 -26.26 24.05
CA ARG A 69 -14.08 -26.05 22.61
C ARG A 69 -13.21 -24.93 22.06
N VAL A 70 -13.06 -23.83 22.81
CA VAL A 70 -12.13 -22.74 22.46
C VAL A 70 -10.69 -23.26 22.44
N HIS A 71 -10.28 -24.10 23.39
CA HIS A 71 -8.95 -24.72 23.37
C HIS A 71 -8.76 -25.69 22.18
N GLU A 72 -9.77 -26.51 21.85
CA GLU A 72 -9.74 -27.37 20.65
C GLU A 72 -9.64 -26.55 19.36
N LEU A 73 -10.41 -25.45 19.27
CA LEU A 73 -10.38 -24.52 18.15
C LEU A 73 -9.01 -23.83 18.04
N TYR A 74 -8.47 -23.33 19.14
CA TYR A 74 -7.13 -22.75 19.22
C TYR A 74 -6.08 -23.76 18.76
N ARG A 75 -6.16 -25.02 19.20
CA ARG A 75 -5.25 -26.08 18.73
C ARG A 75 -5.34 -26.26 17.22
N VAL A 76 -6.53 -26.31 16.65
CA VAL A 76 -6.73 -26.42 15.19
C VAL A 76 -6.19 -25.19 14.46
N MET A 77 -6.37 -23.98 14.99
CA MET A 77 -5.82 -22.74 14.43
C MET A 77 -4.28 -22.79 14.43
N VAL A 78 -3.66 -23.22 15.53
CA VAL A 78 -2.21 -23.34 15.65
C VAL A 78 -1.65 -24.48 14.79
N GLU A 79 -2.30 -25.64 14.74
CA GLU A 79 -1.86 -26.81 13.95
C GLU A 79 -2.11 -26.63 12.43
N GLY A 80 -3.16 -25.91 12.04
CA GLY A 80 -3.47 -25.54 10.66
C GLY A 80 -2.61 -24.39 10.14
N SER A 81 -2.06 -23.58 11.04
CA SER A 81 -1.05 -22.58 10.72
C SER A 81 0.26 -23.30 10.39
N GLY A 82 0.56 -23.48 9.11
CA GLY A 82 1.83 -24.05 8.69
C GLY A 82 2.97 -23.14 9.14
N LEU A 83 3.51 -23.35 10.34
CA LEU A 83 4.66 -22.63 10.87
C LEU A 83 5.84 -22.88 9.94
N GLY A 84 6.02 -21.99 8.96
CA GLY A 84 7.24 -21.99 8.18
C GLY A 84 8.42 -21.84 9.13
N THR A 85 9.51 -22.53 8.84
CA THR A 85 10.65 -22.64 9.77
C THR A 85 11.40 -21.32 9.97
N SER A 86 11.19 -20.33 9.10
CA SER A 86 11.83 -19.01 9.18
C SER A 86 11.11 -18.03 10.10
N LEU A 87 11.81 -17.07 10.69
CA LEU A 87 11.18 -15.99 11.46
C LEU A 87 10.17 -15.21 10.62
N THR A 88 10.51 -14.90 9.38
CA THR A 88 9.62 -14.17 8.46
C THR A 88 8.29 -14.88 8.26
N SER A 89 8.30 -16.21 8.08
CA SER A 89 7.04 -16.97 7.95
C SER A 89 6.25 -16.99 9.24
N LYS A 90 6.91 -17.17 10.40
CA LYS A 90 6.24 -17.17 11.71
C LYS A 90 5.55 -15.83 12.01
N ILE A 91 6.24 -14.71 11.74
CA ILE A 91 5.68 -13.36 11.87
C ILE A 91 4.49 -13.19 10.92
N SER A 92 4.66 -13.59 9.65
CA SER A 92 3.58 -13.44 8.66
C SER A 92 2.32 -14.20 9.07
N THR A 93 2.47 -15.45 9.54
CA THR A 93 1.37 -16.28 10.02
C THR A 93 0.73 -15.69 11.28
N ALA A 94 1.52 -15.28 12.27
CA ALA A 94 0.97 -14.69 13.49
C ALA A 94 0.18 -13.41 13.21
N LEU A 95 0.67 -12.54 12.31
CA LEU A 95 -0.03 -11.32 11.91
C LEU A 95 -1.31 -11.61 11.13
N SER A 96 -1.30 -12.55 10.18
CA SER A 96 -2.51 -12.92 9.43
C SER A 96 -3.58 -13.57 10.30
N ASP A 97 -3.16 -14.26 11.37
CA ASP A 97 -4.04 -14.90 12.34
C ASP A 97 -4.47 -13.94 13.46
N TYR A 98 -4.12 -12.64 13.39
CA TYR A 98 -4.40 -11.63 14.43
C TYR A 98 -3.83 -12.00 15.82
N ARG A 99 -2.77 -12.83 15.86
CA ARG A 99 -2.02 -13.19 17.06
C ARG A 99 -0.87 -12.21 17.28
N PHE A 100 -1.21 -10.95 17.56
CA PHE A 100 -0.23 -9.86 17.63
C PHE A 100 0.83 -10.06 18.72
N THR A 101 0.47 -10.63 19.87
CA THR A 101 1.46 -10.96 20.93
C THR A 101 2.52 -11.96 20.45
N ASP A 102 2.12 -13.00 19.70
CA ASP A 102 3.05 -13.97 19.14
C ASP A 102 3.92 -13.33 18.05
N ALA A 103 3.33 -12.46 17.23
CA ALA A 103 4.05 -11.68 16.23
C ALA A 103 5.11 -10.77 16.90
N LEU A 104 4.77 -10.08 17.99
CA LEU A 104 5.70 -9.24 18.75
C LEU A 104 6.89 -10.03 19.27
N ILE A 105 6.69 -11.24 19.80
CA ILE A 105 7.79 -12.09 20.27
C ILE A 105 8.77 -12.39 19.12
N HIS A 106 8.25 -12.78 17.96
CA HIS A 106 9.08 -13.07 16.79
C HIS A 106 9.73 -11.82 16.17
N LEU A 107 9.04 -10.68 16.18
CA LEU A 107 9.57 -9.39 15.75
C LEU A 107 10.70 -8.93 16.67
N PHE A 108 10.55 -9.09 17.99
CA PHE A 108 11.61 -8.75 18.95
C PHE A 108 12.85 -9.64 18.77
N GLU A 109 12.67 -10.93 18.46
CA GLU A 109 13.77 -11.81 18.08
C GLU A 109 14.46 -11.31 16.79
N MET A 110 13.68 -10.98 15.75
CA MET A 110 14.19 -10.44 14.48
C MET A 110 14.98 -9.14 14.68
N TYR A 111 14.47 -8.23 15.50
CA TYR A 111 15.11 -6.97 15.89
C TYR A 111 16.44 -7.22 16.62
N THR A 112 16.43 -8.06 17.65
CA THR A 112 17.61 -8.38 18.47
C THR A 112 18.72 -9.03 17.62
N ARG A 113 18.32 -9.90 16.68
CA ARG A 113 19.24 -10.57 15.74
C ARG A 113 19.66 -9.69 14.56
N LYS A 114 19.16 -8.45 14.47
CA LYS A 114 19.43 -7.49 13.38
C LYS A 114 19.16 -8.07 11.99
N LEU A 115 18.06 -8.82 11.87
CA LEU A 115 17.63 -9.41 10.62
C LEU A 115 16.66 -8.45 9.90
N THR A 116 16.85 -8.25 8.60
CA THR A 116 15.98 -7.38 7.80
C THR A 116 14.99 -8.20 6.96
N PRO A 117 13.67 -7.91 7.04
CA PRO A 117 12.70 -8.52 6.13
C PRO A 117 12.85 -7.98 4.70
N LYS A 118 12.39 -8.75 3.72
CA LYS A 118 12.22 -8.25 2.34
C LYS A 118 11.06 -7.25 2.29
N LEU A 119 11.12 -6.30 1.35
CA LEU A 119 10.08 -5.28 1.16
C LEU A 119 8.66 -5.85 1.06
N GLY A 120 8.46 -6.92 0.29
CA GLY A 120 7.12 -7.53 0.16
C GLY A 120 6.58 -8.13 1.47
N ALA A 121 7.46 -8.60 2.37
CA ALA A 121 7.04 -9.03 3.70
C ALA A 121 6.67 -7.83 4.57
N LEU A 122 7.52 -6.79 4.56
CA LEU A 122 7.29 -5.54 5.28
C LEU A 122 5.94 -4.90 4.89
N GLN A 123 5.68 -4.75 3.59
CA GLN A 123 4.43 -4.20 3.07
C GLN A 123 3.21 -5.02 3.49
N ARG A 124 3.31 -6.36 3.51
CA ARG A 124 2.22 -7.22 4.02
C ARG A 124 1.99 -7.01 5.50
N TRP A 125 3.04 -7.04 6.31
CA TRP A 125 2.93 -6.90 7.76
C TRP A 125 2.32 -5.56 8.19
N VAL A 126 2.71 -4.47 7.52
CA VAL A 126 2.08 -3.16 7.70
C VAL A 126 0.58 -3.24 7.42
N ARG A 127 0.18 -3.87 6.31
CA ARG A 127 -1.24 -4.02 5.96
C ARG A 127 -2.03 -4.84 6.98
N GLU A 128 -1.45 -5.92 7.51
CA GLU A 128 -2.11 -6.75 8.53
C GLU A 128 -2.26 -5.98 9.86
N CYS A 129 -1.27 -5.18 10.27
CA CYS A 129 -1.39 -4.35 11.47
C CYS A 129 -2.45 -3.25 11.30
N ASP A 130 -2.43 -2.57 10.14
CA ASP A 130 -3.38 -1.51 9.79
C ASP A 130 -4.83 -2.02 9.64
N ALA A 131 -5.04 -3.29 9.31
CA ALA A 131 -6.37 -3.87 9.17
C ALA A 131 -7.21 -3.79 10.47
N THR A 132 -6.57 -3.59 11.62
CA THR A 132 -7.25 -3.38 12.90
C THR A 132 -7.79 -1.96 13.10
N SER A 133 -7.31 -0.98 12.32
CA SER A 133 -7.70 0.43 12.45
C SER A 133 -9.07 0.69 11.84
N GLN A 134 -9.82 1.63 12.40
CA GLN A 134 -11.18 1.97 11.95
C GLN A 134 -11.19 2.65 10.58
N GLU A 135 -12.35 2.73 9.93
CA GLU A 135 -12.53 3.32 8.58
C GLU A 135 -11.99 4.74 8.44
N ASP A 136 -12.14 5.54 9.48
CA ASP A 136 -11.70 6.94 9.55
C ASP A 136 -10.18 7.09 9.80
N GLY A 137 -9.46 5.97 9.91
CA GLY A 137 -8.03 5.92 10.20
C GLY A 137 -7.70 6.03 11.68
N SER A 138 -8.70 6.01 12.58
CA SER A 138 -8.44 6.01 14.01
C SER A 138 -7.75 4.69 14.44
N PRO A 139 -6.79 4.76 15.39
CA PRO A 139 -6.01 3.63 15.86
C PRO A 139 -6.86 2.42 16.26
N GLY A 140 -6.49 1.24 15.76
CA GLY A 140 -7.12 -0.04 16.05
C GLY A 140 -6.59 -0.73 17.31
N ASP A 141 -6.37 -2.05 17.18
CA ASP A 141 -5.83 -2.91 18.23
C ASP A 141 -4.46 -2.38 18.73
N PRO A 142 -4.32 -2.08 20.04
CA PRO A 142 -3.07 -1.65 20.63
C PRO A 142 -1.86 -2.55 20.33
N GLU A 143 -2.03 -3.87 20.35
CA GLU A 143 -0.95 -4.83 20.12
C GLU A 143 -0.55 -4.86 18.64
N ALA A 144 -1.49 -4.64 17.72
CA ALA A 144 -1.18 -4.50 16.29
C ALA A 144 -0.33 -3.26 16.01
N LEU A 145 -0.62 -2.15 16.70
CA LEU A 145 0.16 -0.92 16.56
C LEU A 145 1.55 -1.02 17.22
N LYS A 146 1.69 -1.80 18.30
CA LYS A 146 3.01 -2.17 18.84
C LYS A 146 3.79 -3.04 17.85
N CYS A 147 3.13 -3.98 17.17
CA CYS A 147 3.75 -4.74 16.07
C CYS A 147 4.26 -3.78 15.01
N LEU A 148 3.44 -2.80 14.62
CA LEU A 148 3.79 -1.80 13.61
C LEU A 148 5.03 -0.98 14.03
N ASP A 149 5.10 -0.47 15.26
CA ASP A 149 6.31 0.18 15.79
C ASP A 149 7.54 -0.72 15.66
N MET A 150 7.44 -1.98 16.10
CA MET A 150 8.57 -2.92 16.03
C MET A 150 8.99 -3.21 14.59
N ILE A 151 8.02 -3.35 13.68
CA ILE A 151 8.27 -3.51 12.23
C ILE A 151 9.07 -2.31 11.69
N LEU A 152 8.68 -1.08 12.06
CA LEU A 152 9.38 0.14 11.63
C LEU A 152 10.79 0.23 12.22
N ARG A 153 10.99 -0.17 13.47
CA ARG A 153 12.32 -0.24 14.10
C ARG A 153 13.22 -1.22 13.36
N ILE A 154 12.69 -2.40 13.01
CA ILE A 154 13.40 -3.43 12.25
C ILE A 154 13.81 -2.91 10.86
N ALA A 155 12.92 -2.17 10.19
CA ALA A 155 13.21 -1.56 8.89
C ALA A 155 14.33 -0.49 8.98
N ASN A 156 14.51 0.15 10.14
CA ASN A 156 15.41 1.29 10.35
C ASN A 156 16.58 1.05 11.33
N ILE A 157 16.96 -0.21 11.59
CA ILE A 157 17.98 -0.62 12.60
C ILE A 157 19.31 0.14 12.55
N LYS A 158 19.71 0.71 11.40
CA LYS A 158 21.00 1.43 11.25
C LYS A 158 21.03 2.83 11.89
N ASN A 159 19.90 3.39 12.35
CA ASN A 159 19.84 4.75 12.89
C ASN A 159 20.17 4.88 14.39
N GLY A 160 20.62 3.83 15.07
CA GLY A 160 21.43 3.92 16.29
C GLY A 160 20.81 4.57 17.54
N ASN A 161 19.53 4.91 17.56
CA ASN A 161 18.93 5.53 18.73
C ASN A 161 18.80 4.52 19.89
N VAL A 162 19.42 4.88 21.01
CA VAL A 162 19.22 4.22 22.30
C VAL A 162 17.78 4.47 22.71
N VAL A 163 17.05 3.39 23.02
CA VAL A 163 15.65 3.46 23.45
C VAL A 163 15.63 3.65 24.97
N ASP A 164 14.95 4.69 25.45
CA ASP A 164 14.71 4.90 26.88
C ASP A 164 13.33 4.35 27.27
N GLY A 165 13.33 3.13 27.80
CA GLY A 165 12.15 2.52 28.42
C GLY A 165 11.10 1.94 27.45
N ILE A 166 10.18 1.17 28.03
CA ILE A 166 9.00 0.62 27.38
C ILE A 166 7.80 1.37 27.98
N ASP A 167 7.00 2.04 27.14
CA ASP A 167 5.78 2.70 27.59
C ASP A 167 4.57 1.86 27.21
N MET A 168 3.67 1.66 28.17
CA MET A 168 2.43 0.89 28.00
C MET A 168 1.20 1.81 27.84
N GLY A 169 1.41 3.13 27.77
CA GLY A 169 0.40 4.15 27.45
C GLY A 169 0.33 4.53 25.96
N GLY A 170 -0.33 5.67 25.64
CA GLY A 170 -0.75 6.09 24.30
C GLY A 170 0.19 5.76 23.14
N ILE A 171 -0.39 5.19 22.07
CA ILE A 171 0.35 4.40 21.06
C ILE A 171 0.83 5.23 19.87
N ILE A 172 0.15 6.34 19.59
CA ILE A 172 0.53 7.29 18.53
C ILE A 172 0.50 8.71 19.11
N THR A 173 1.67 9.36 19.11
CA THR A 173 1.81 10.78 19.46
C THR A 173 1.74 11.62 18.19
N ARG A 174 0.71 12.45 18.05
CA ARG A 174 0.56 13.35 16.90
C ARG A 174 1.39 14.62 17.11
N LYS A 175 2.29 14.91 16.19
CA LYS A 175 3.03 16.18 16.16
C LYS A 175 2.18 17.28 15.53
N GLN A 176 2.63 18.52 15.67
CA GLN A 176 2.00 19.66 14.99
C GLN A 176 2.07 19.45 13.48
N ILE A 177 0.98 19.76 12.78
CA ILE A 177 0.94 19.68 11.32
C ILE A 177 1.95 20.67 10.75
N PHE A 178 2.86 20.14 9.95
CA PHE A 178 3.88 20.91 9.26
C PHE A 178 3.30 21.54 7.99
N LYS A 179 3.42 22.87 7.92
CA LYS A 179 3.07 23.67 6.73
C LYS A 179 4.37 24.25 6.18
N ALA A 180 4.74 23.88 4.96
CA ALA A 180 6.02 24.31 4.36
C ALA A 180 6.05 25.82 4.03
N ARG A 181 4.88 26.47 3.97
CA ARG A 181 4.71 27.91 3.74
C ARG A 181 3.35 28.38 4.28
N GLU A 182 3.34 29.50 5.00
CA GLU A 182 2.11 30.04 5.61
C GLU A 182 1.11 30.57 4.58
N ASP A 183 1.54 31.37 3.61
CA ASP A 183 0.66 31.98 2.61
C ASP A 183 0.97 31.45 1.21
N ASN A 184 -0.07 31.06 0.46
CA ASN A 184 0.05 30.61 -0.92
C ASN A 184 -1.07 31.20 -1.78
N GLU A 185 -0.73 31.61 -3.00
CA GLU A 185 -1.74 31.95 -4.00
C GLU A 185 -2.30 30.63 -4.54
N GLU A 186 -3.59 30.37 -4.31
CA GLU A 186 -4.24 29.13 -4.70
C GLU A 186 -5.54 29.39 -5.44
N ILE A 187 -5.79 28.61 -6.48
CA ILE A 187 -7.09 28.50 -7.11
C ILE A 187 -7.92 27.49 -6.31
N GLN A 188 -9.08 27.93 -5.84
CA GLN A 188 -10.06 27.08 -5.15
C GLN A 188 -10.85 26.25 -6.17
N ILE A 189 -10.24 25.16 -6.63
CA ILE A 189 -10.77 24.30 -7.69
C ILE A 189 -12.10 23.69 -7.24
N TRP A 190 -12.23 23.30 -5.97
CA TRP A 190 -13.48 22.77 -5.44
C TRP A 190 -14.58 23.81 -5.41
N GLY A 191 -14.24 25.06 -5.11
CA GLY A 191 -15.15 26.20 -5.24
C GLY A 191 -15.71 26.32 -6.66
N LEU A 192 -14.84 26.25 -7.68
CA LEU A 192 -15.25 26.29 -9.08
C LEU A 192 -16.16 25.11 -9.47
N ILE A 193 -15.87 23.91 -8.98
CA ILE A 193 -16.70 22.72 -9.26
C ILE A 193 -18.09 22.86 -8.63
N LYS A 194 -18.18 23.23 -7.34
CA LYS A 194 -19.45 23.43 -6.64
C LYS A 194 -20.32 24.50 -7.30
N ASP A 195 -19.71 25.55 -7.83
CA ASP A 195 -20.39 26.63 -8.53
C ASP A 195 -20.77 26.27 -9.99
N GLY A 196 -20.35 25.11 -10.50
CA GLY A 196 -20.53 24.75 -11.91
C GLY A 196 -19.70 25.61 -12.88
N LYS A 197 -18.61 26.21 -12.40
CA LYS A 197 -17.72 27.14 -13.15
C LYS A 197 -16.38 26.53 -13.52
N LEU A 198 -16.20 25.22 -13.33
CA LEU A 198 -14.96 24.56 -13.76
C LEU A 198 -14.74 24.72 -15.28
N PHE A 199 -15.82 24.67 -16.05
CA PHE A 199 -15.79 24.90 -17.49
C PHE A 199 -16.82 25.97 -17.88
N ASP A 200 -16.40 26.95 -18.68
CA ASP A 200 -17.30 27.99 -19.22
C ASP A 200 -18.30 27.39 -20.24
N THR A 201 -17.87 26.36 -20.96
CA THR A 201 -18.67 25.55 -21.89
C THR A 201 -18.37 24.08 -21.65
N PRO A 202 -19.29 23.14 -21.96
CA PRO A 202 -19.01 21.72 -21.85
C PRO A 202 -17.68 21.34 -22.50
N PRO A 203 -16.80 20.57 -21.82
CA PRO A 203 -15.52 20.22 -22.37
C PRO A 203 -15.69 19.32 -23.61
N PRO A 204 -14.83 19.46 -24.63
CA PRO A 204 -14.81 18.57 -25.79
C PRO A 204 -14.60 17.10 -25.38
N SER A 205 -15.23 16.19 -26.13
CA SER A 205 -15.03 14.75 -26.02
C SER A 205 -14.67 14.18 -27.41
N PRO A 206 -13.47 13.61 -27.59
CA PRO A 206 -12.41 13.41 -26.58
C PRO A 206 -11.76 14.72 -26.12
N TYR A 207 -11.18 14.72 -24.90
CA TYR A 207 -10.46 15.88 -24.38
C TYR A 207 -9.16 16.11 -25.17
N PRO A 208 -8.91 17.34 -25.68
CA PRO A 208 -7.78 17.64 -26.56
C PRO A 208 -6.43 17.23 -25.98
N ASN A 209 -5.55 16.74 -26.86
CA ASN A 209 -4.18 16.33 -26.54
C ASN A 209 -4.03 15.15 -25.57
N PHE A 210 -5.12 14.52 -25.14
CA PHE A 210 -5.09 13.26 -24.40
C PHE A 210 -5.71 12.13 -25.23
N ARG A 211 -5.11 10.94 -25.17
CA ARG A 211 -5.66 9.74 -25.82
C ARG A 211 -5.39 8.50 -24.97
N PRO A 212 -6.29 7.49 -24.99
CA PRO A 212 -5.97 6.20 -24.37
C PRO A 212 -4.77 5.56 -25.09
N VAL A 213 -3.81 5.06 -24.31
CA VAL A 213 -2.60 4.35 -24.78
C VAL A 213 -2.51 2.94 -24.22
N HIS A 214 -3.30 2.64 -23.20
CA HIS A 214 -3.46 1.31 -22.64
C HIS A 214 -4.85 1.17 -22.04
N HIS A 215 -5.44 0.00 -22.17
CA HIS A 215 -6.66 -0.35 -21.47
C HIS A 215 -6.58 -1.79 -21.01
N LEU A 216 -6.84 -2.03 -19.72
CA LEU A 216 -6.77 -3.33 -19.09
C LEU A 216 -8.11 -3.64 -18.45
N LYS A 217 -8.72 -4.76 -18.85
CA LYS A 217 -9.98 -5.22 -18.25
C LYS A 217 -9.76 -5.61 -16.80
N ALA A 218 -10.77 -5.37 -15.97
CA ALA A 218 -10.75 -5.61 -14.54
C ALA A 218 -10.24 -7.01 -14.17
N ALA A 219 -10.68 -8.04 -14.91
CA ALA A 219 -10.30 -9.43 -14.71
C ALA A 219 -8.82 -9.74 -15.05
N ASP A 220 -8.22 -8.95 -15.95
CA ASP A 220 -6.85 -9.11 -16.42
C ASP A 220 -5.84 -8.28 -15.60
N ARG A 221 -6.33 -7.43 -14.70
CA ARG A 221 -5.51 -6.70 -13.74
C ARG A 221 -4.84 -7.67 -12.77
N LYS A 222 -3.69 -7.27 -12.22
CA LYS A 222 -2.91 -8.06 -11.26
C LYS A 222 -2.67 -7.25 -9.98
N PRO A 223 -3.33 -7.60 -8.86
CA PRO A 223 -4.38 -8.61 -8.74
C PRO A 223 -5.66 -8.23 -9.53
N PRO A 224 -6.56 -9.19 -9.82
CA PRO A 224 -7.84 -8.91 -10.47
C PRO A 224 -8.63 -7.84 -9.70
N ASN A 225 -9.33 -6.99 -10.44
CA ASN A 225 -10.04 -5.83 -9.91
C ASN A 225 -11.54 -5.90 -10.23
N LEU A 226 -12.34 -5.05 -9.60
CA LEU A 226 -13.74 -4.85 -9.94
C LEU A 226 -13.94 -3.89 -11.12
N TYR A 227 -12.96 -3.04 -11.39
CA TYR A 227 -13.03 -2.00 -12.42
C TYR A 227 -11.88 -2.09 -13.41
N ASP A 228 -12.19 -1.81 -14.69
CA ASP A 228 -11.20 -1.65 -15.75
C ASP A 228 -10.26 -0.48 -15.43
N SER A 229 -9.12 -0.44 -16.11
CA SER A 229 -8.16 0.67 -15.96
C SER A 229 -7.64 1.14 -17.32
N THR A 230 -7.67 2.44 -17.53
CA THR A 230 -7.21 3.09 -18.75
C THR A 230 -6.06 4.04 -18.47
N VAL A 231 -4.95 3.87 -19.19
CA VAL A 231 -3.83 4.83 -19.19
C VAL A 231 -4.02 5.77 -20.37
N HIS A 232 -3.99 7.07 -20.10
CA HIS A 232 -4.09 8.11 -21.11
C HIS A 232 -2.73 8.78 -21.32
N GLY A 233 -2.23 8.81 -22.55
CA GLY A 233 -1.04 9.56 -22.91
C GLY A 233 -1.38 10.99 -23.35
N SER A 234 -0.53 11.95 -22.97
CA SER A 234 -0.63 13.32 -23.50
C SER A 234 0.29 13.57 -24.69
N SER A 235 -0.09 14.52 -25.54
CA SER A 235 0.79 15.12 -26.56
C SER A 235 1.56 16.30 -25.96
N PRO A 236 2.74 16.67 -26.50
CA PRO A 236 3.49 17.82 -26.03
C PRO A 236 2.65 19.09 -25.90
N GLY A 237 2.71 19.73 -24.73
CA GLY A 237 1.95 20.96 -24.45
C GLY A 237 0.47 20.73 -24.12
N ALA A 238 0.05 19.50 -23.81
CA ALA A 238 -1.31 19.22 -23.34
C ALA A 238 -1.67 20.03 -22.08
N ILE A 239 -0.69 20.23 -21.19
CA ILE A 239 -0.73 21.22 -20.12
C ILE A 239 0.14 22.39 -20.54
N SER A 240 -0.44 23.58 -20.63
CA SER A 240 0.27 24.80 -21.00
C SER A 240 1.06 25.32 -19.80
N LEU A 241 2.37 25.15 -19.88
CA LEU A 241 3.33 25.57 -18.88
C LEU A 241 3.62 27.08 -18.99
N ALA A 242 3.49 27.82 -17.88
CA ALA A 242 3.88 29.22 -17.79
C ALA A 242 5.36 29.46 -18.19
N PRO A 243 5.69 30.60 -18.82
CA PRO A 243 7.06 30.98 -19.13
C PRO A 243 7.96 31.09 -17.89
N VAL A 244 9.25 30.81 -18.02
CA VAL A 244 10.22 30.83 -16.91
C VAL A 244 10.28 32.19 -16.19
N ASN A 245 10.11 33.31 -16.91
CA ASN A 245 10.12 34.66 -16.37
C ASN A 245 8.85 35.03 -15.57
N GLU A 246 7.78 34.25 -15.69
CA GLU A 246 6.50 34.46 -14.99
C GLU A 246 6.36 33.53 -13.79
N ARG A 247 7.30 32.61 -13.57
CA ARG A 247 7.29 31.64 -12.47
C ARG A 247 8.08 32.13 -11.27
N LYS A 248 7.60 31.73 -10.10
CA LYS A 248 8.41 31.74 -8.87
C LYS A 248 9.48 30.65 -8.99
N LYS A 249 10.68 30.94 -8.47
CA LYS A 249 11.77 29.97 -8.47
C LYS A 249 11.49 28.89 -7.42
N PRO A 250 11.59 27.59 -7.76
CA PRO A 250 11.37 26.54 -6.78
C PRO A 250 12.32 26.63 -5.58
N THR A 251 11.82 26.28 -4.40
CA THR A 251 12.60 26.24 -3.15
C THR A 251 12.31 24.97 -2.37
N LYS A 252 13.34 24.40 -1.73
CA LYS A 252 13.22 23.22 -0.88
C LYS A 252 13.02 23.62 0.58
N VAL A 253 12.11 22.91 1.26
CA VAL A 253 11.95 22.92 2.71
C VAL A 253 11.96 21.49 3.22
N ASP A 254 12.88 21.14 4.12
CA ASP A 254 12.91 19.81 4.73
C ASP A 254 11.70 19.62 5.66
N VAL A 255 11.14 18.40 5.69
CA VAL A 255 10.07 18.06 6.64
C VAL A 255 10.72 17.83 8.01
N PRO A 256 10.34 18.57 9.07
CA PRO A 256 10.94 18.40 10.39
C PRO A 256 10.78 16.97 10.89
N ASP A 257 11.84 16.43 11.48
CA ASP A 257 11.86 15.11 12.14
C ASP A 257 11.48 13.91 11.24
N VAL A 258 11.39 14.09 9.92
CA VAL A 258 11.14 13.01 8.96
C VAL A 258 12.33 12.86 8.00
N PRO A 259 13.29 11.95 8.31
CA PRO A 259 14.52 11.82 7.54
C PRO A 259 14.28 11.54 6.05
N GLY A 260 14.90 12.35 5.19
CA GLY A 260 14.82 12.20 3.73
C GLY A 260 13.53 12.74 3.10
N ALA A 261 12.55 13.19 3.90
CA ALA A 261 11.36 13.85 3.37
C ALA A 261 11.55 15.36 3.26
N PHE A 262 11.13 15.93 2.13
CA PHE A 262 11.19 17.37 1.88
C PHE A 262 10.11 17.81 0.90
N VAL A 263 9.72 19.08 0.97
CA VAL A 263 8.78 19.71 0.04
C VAL A 263 9.57 20.63 -0.89
N VAL A 264 9.33 20.54 -2.20
CA VAL A 264 9.75 21.54 -3.18
C VAL A 264 8.54 22.40 -3.52
N LEU A 265 8.60 23.68 -3.15
CA LEU A 265 7.57 24.68 -3.42
C LEU A 265 7.71 25.23 -4.84
N ASP A 266 6.61 25.77 -5.37
CA ASP A 266 6.56 26.51 -6.64
C ASP A 266 7.06 25.72 -7.87
N VAL A 267 6.83 24.41 -7.89
CA VAL A 267 7.14 23.55 -9.06
C VAL A 267 6.13 23.78 -10.18
N PHE A 268 4.85 23.87 -9.83
CA PHE A 268 3.74 24.17 -10.73
C PHE A 268 2.96 25.39 -10.28
N THR A 269 2.39 26.13 -11.22
CA THR A 269 1.48 27.24 -10.90
C THR A 269 0.08 26.72 -10.56
N PRO A 270 -0.73 27.50 -9.82
CA PRO A 270 -2.15 27.17 -9.61
C PRO A 270 -2.92 26.90 -10.90
N GLU A 271 -2.64 27.65 -11.98
CA GLU A 271 -3.28 27.49 -13.29
C GLU A 271 -2.91 26.17 -13.97
N GLU A 272 -1.68 25.69 -13.79
CA GLU A 272 -1.24 24.38 -14.29
C GLU A 272 -1.93 23.25 -13.52
N CYS A 273 -2.03 23.38 -12.19
CA CYS A 273 -2.80 22.44 -11.38
C CYS A 273 -4.27 22.41 -11.80
N LEU A 274 -4.88 23.56 -12.05
CA LEU A 274 -6.25 23.67 -12.56
C LEU A 274 -6.41 22.99 -13.93
N GLN A 275 -5.47 23.17 -14.86
CA GLN A 275 -5.50 22.50 -16.17
C GLN A 275 -5.49 20.97 -16.03
N ILE A 276 -4.67 20.44 -15.11
CA ILE A 276 -4.60 18.99 -14.85
C ILE A 276 -5.93 18.48 -14.29
N VAL A 277 -6.51 19.17 -13.31
CA VAL A 277 -7.82 18.77 -12.76
C VAL A 277 -8.93 18.88 -13.81
N LYS A 278 -8.93 19.92 -14.65
CA LYS A 278 -9.85 20.03 -15.80
C LYS A 278 -9.75 18.85 -16.76
N ALA A 279 -8.53 18.41 -17.09
CA ALA A 279 -8.33 17.24 -17.92
C ALA A 279 -8.91 15.97 -17.26
N ALA A 280 -8.62 15.76 -15.98
CA ALA A 280 -9.10 14.60 -15.24
C ALA A 280 -10.64 14.59 -15.08
N GLU A 281 -11.27 15.73 -14.76
CA GLU A 281 -12.73 15.87 -14.67
C GLU A 281 -13.42 15.68 -16.03
N ALA A 282 -12.80 16.11 -17.13
CA ALA A 282 -13.36 15.96 -18.47
C ALA A 282 -13.19 14.54 -19.04
N ILE A 283 -12.05 13.89 -18.78
CA ILE A 283 -11.79 12.50 -19.20
C ILE A 283 -12.59 11.52 -18.35
N GLY A 284 -12.69 11.80 -17.05
CA GLY A 284 -13.42 10.99 -16.08
C GLY A 284 -12.49 10.24 -15.11
N TRP A 285 -13.07 9.93 -13.96
CA TRP A 285 -12.39 9.23 -12.87
C TRP A 285 -12.78 7.75 -12.84
N GLU A 286 -11.79 6.86 -12.78
CA GLU A 286 -11.95 5.42 -12.63
C GLU A 286 -11.80 5.01 -11.15
N LYS A 287 -12.53 3.99 -10.71
CA LYS A 287 -12.35 3.40 -9.38
C LYS A 287 -11.27 2.32 -9.43
N ASP A 288 -10.62 2.07 -8.29
CA ASP A 288 -9.64 1.00 -8.17
C ASP A 288 -9.92 0.16 -6.93
N GLU A 289 -10.52 -1.02 -7.12
CA GLU A 289 -10.99 -1.89 -6.04
C GLU A 289 -10.66 -3.34 -6.35
N ALA A 290 -9.67 -3.91 -5.64
CA ALA A 290 -9.23 -5.28 -5.87
C ALA A 290 -10.35 -6.28 -5.55
N LYS A 291 -10.53 -7.29 -6.42
CA LYS A 291 -11.57 -8.32 -6.29
C LYS A 291 -11.20 -9.44 -5.31
N SER A 292 -9.93 -9.57 -4.96
CA SER A 292 -9.40 -10.62 -4.08
C SER A 292 -8.16 -10.16 -3.29
N GLY A 293 -7.89 -10.83 -2.16
CA GLY A 293 -6.72 -10.60 -1.29
C GLY A 293 -7.04 -9.83 -0.01
N SER A 294 -6.01 -9.54 0.81
CA SER A 294 -6.16 -8.80 2.08
C SER A 294 -6.63 -7.34 1.93
N ALA A 295 -6.89 -6.91 0.70
CA ALA A 295 -7.56 -5.65 0.38
C ALA A 295 -9.09 -5.71 0.55
N ILE A 296 -9.74 -6.89 0.52
CA ILE A 296 -11.20 -7.02 0.73
C ILE A 296 -11.59 -6.72 2.17
N ASN A 297 -10.76 -7.08 3.14
CA ASN A 297 -11.03 -6.88 4.57
C ASN A 297 -10.87 -5.41 5.01
N LYS A 298 -10.70 -4.48 4.06
CA LYS A 298 -10.53 -3.06 4.34
C LYS A 298 -11.82 -2.33 4.07
N THR A 299 -12.43 -1.81 5.13
CA THR A 299 -13.65 -1.02 5.08
C THR A 299 -13.41 0.43 4.61
N SER A 300 -12.32 0.69 3.87
CA SER A 300 -11.95 2.05 3.43
C SER A 300 -12.63 2.45 2.13
N ILE A 301 -13.16 3.67 2.08
CA ILE A 301 -13.69 4.26 0.85
C ILE A 301 -12.52 4.62 -0.08
N LEU A 302 -12.32 3.84 -1.14
CA LEU A 302 -11.21 3.99 -2.07
C LEU A 302 -11.36 5.25 -2.94
N ALA A 303 -10.22 5.94 -3.13
CA ALA A 303 -10.13 7.08 -4.02
C ALA A 303 -10.38 6.67 -5.47
N LYS A 304 -10.85 7.64 -6.26
CA LYS A 304 -10.87 7.48 -7.72
C LYS A 304 -9.57 7.99 -8.31
N ASN A 305 -9.21 7.50 -9.49
CA ASN A 305 -8.01 7.92 -10.18
C ASN A 305 -8.20 8.12 -11.68
N PHE A 306 -7.27 8.88 -12.23
CA PHE A 306 -7.02 9.05 -13.65
C PHE A 306 -5.53 8.76 -13.86
N VAL A 307 -5.22 7.75 -14.68
CA VAL A 307 -3.82 7.39 -14.96
C VAL A 307 -3.36 8.11 -16.22
N TRP A 308 -2.38 8.99 -16.03
CA TRP A 308 -1.82 9.85 -17.07
C TRP A 308 -0.37 9.44 -17.34
N LEU A 309 -0.03 9.17 -18.59
CA LEU A 309 1.34 9.07 -19.06
C LEU A 309 1.75 10.42 -19.65
N SER A 310 2.61 11.13 -18.92
CA SER A 310 2.99 12.51 -19.20
C SER A 310 3.88 12.63 -20.45
N ASP A 311 3.70 13.72 -21.18
CA ASP A 311 4.54 14.07 -22.32
C ASP A 311 5.90 14.64 -21.87
N SER A 312 6.87 14.63 -22.78
CA SER A 312 8.24 15.05 -22.47
C SER A 312 8.33 16.50 -22.02
N SER A 313 7.51 17.41 -22.57
CA SER A 313 7.59 18.84 -22.21
C SER A 313 7.23 19.06 -20.75
N PHE A 314 6.20 18.36 -20.25
CA PHE A 314 5.81 18.42 -18.85
C PHE A 314 6.86 17.76 -17.95
N LEU A 315 7.35 16.58 -18.34
CA LEU A 315 8.38 15.85 -17.58
C LEU A 315 9.70 16.62 -17.47
N ASP A 316 10.14 17.26 -18.55
CA ASP A 316 11.39 18.03 -18.59
C ASP A 316 11.30 19.25 -17.66
N HIS A 317 10.17 19.97 -17.68
CA HIS A 317 9.91 21.05 -16.73
C HIS A 317 9.90 20.56 -15.29
N PHE A 318 9.16 19.49 -15.00
CA PHE A 318 9.05 18.95 -13.66
C PHE A 318 10.44 18.51 -13.15
N TYR A 319 11.16 17.71 -13.94
CA TYR A 319 12.47 17.20 -13.55
C TYR A 319 13.48 18.33 -13.36
N SER A 320 13.59 19.28 -14.30
CA SER A 320 14.52 20.41 -14.16
C SER A 320 14.21 21.30 -12.96
N SER A 321 12.93 21.45 -12.59
CA SER A 321 12.49 22.23 -11.44
C SER A 321 12.91 21.61 -10.10
N ILE A 322 12.93 20.28 -9.99
CA ILE A 322 13.26 19.59 -8.74
C ILE A 322 14.70 19.08 -8.67
N LEU A 323 15.36 18.88 -9.81
CA LEU A 323 16.71 18.29 -9.91
C LEU A 323 17.75 18.92 -8.95
N PRO A 324 17.78 20.26 -8.72
CA PRO A 324 18.73 20.86 -7.79
C PRO A 324 18.55 20.44 -6.32
N PHE A 325 17.40 19.89 -5.96
CA PHE A 325 17.00 19.61 -4.57
C PHE A 325 16.97 18.12 -4.23
N VAL A 326 16.88 17.25 -5.24
CA VAL A 326 16.78 15.79 -5.06
C VAL A 326 18.17 15.18 -4.85
N PRO A 327 18.27 14.03 -4.15
CA PRO A 327 19.55 13.33 -4.00
C PRO A 327 20.13 12.94 -5.36
N ALA A 328 21.41 13.26 -5.58
CA ALA A 328 22.11 12.89 -6.81
C ALA A 328 22.24 11.36 -6.99
N HIS A 329 22.17 10.60 -5.89
CA HIS A 329 22.24 9.14 -5.86
C HIS A 329 21.12 8.56 -4.99
N ALA A 330 20.61 7.39 -5.38
CA ALA A 330 19.60 6.67 -4.62
C ALA A 330 20.12 6.30 -3.21
N PRO A 331 19.24 6.13 -2.21
CA PRO A 331 19.65 5.59 -0.93
C PRO A 331 20.16 4.15 -1.10
N ILE A 332 21.08 3.75 -0.22
CA ILE A 332 21.66 2.40 -0.22
C ILE A 332 20.81 1.52 0.71
N SER A 333 20.40 0.35 0.24
CA SER A 333 19.70 -0.67 1.01
C SER A 333 20.60 -1.31 2.06
N VAL A 334 20.01 -2.06 2.98
CA VAL A 334 20.74 -2.70 4.09
C VAL A 334 21.81 -3.69 3.63
N ASP A 335 21.57 -4.37 2.52
CA ASP A 335 22.45 -5.35 1.86
C ASP A 335 23.49 -4.71 0.92
N GLY A 336 23.54 -3.37 0.87
CA GLY A 336 24.56 -2.63 0.11
C GLY A 336 24.21 -2.38 -1.36
N ASN A 337 22.96 -2.65 -1.78
CA ASN A 337 22.46 -2.30 -3.11
C ASN A 337 21.94 -0.85 -3.14
N GLY A 338 21.76 -0.25 -4.32
CA GLY A 338 21.35 1.15 -4.48
C GLY A 338 22.52 2.13 -4.64
N GLY A 339 22.27 3.44 -4.60
CA GLY A 339 23.32 4.44 -4.90
C GLY A 339 23.52 4.75 -6.37
N GLY A 340 22.67 4.25 -7.28
CA GLY A 340 22.65 4.68 -8.68
C GLY A 340 22.29 6.15 -8.82
N LYS A 341 22.70 6.81 -9.91
CA LYS A 341 22.45 8.24 -10.12
C LYS A 341 20.99 8.52 -10.46
N VAL A 342 20.50 9.69 -10.05
CA VAL A 342 19.18 10.18 -10.48
C VAL A 342 19.19 10.45 -11.99
N ARG A 343 18.14 10.04 -12.69
CA ARG A 343 18.05 10.11 -14.15
C ARG A 343 16.80 10.81 -14.67
N GLY A 344 15.72 10.86 -13.89
CA GLY A 344 14.48 11.49 -14.33
C GLY A 344 13.31 11.24 -13.38
N ILE A 345 12.11 11.54 -13.87
CA ILE A 345 10.84 11.25 -13.23
C ILE A 345 10.11 10.18 -14.05
N ASN A 346 9.41 9.27 -13.39
CA ASN A 346 8.59 8.27 -14.07
C ASN A 346 7.44 8.95 -14.83
N ALA A 347 7.27 8.65 -16.12
CA ALA A 347 6.24 9.28 -16.94
C ALA A 347 4.81 8.92 -16.49
N ARG A 348 4.64 7.83 -15.75
CA ARG A 348 3.33 7.37 -15.28
C ARG A 348 2.88 8.09 -14.02
N PHE A 349 1.93 8.98 -14.18
CA PHE A 349 1.29 9.75 -13.13
C PHE A 349 -0.05 9.13 -12.76
N ARG A 350 -0.25 8.89 -11.46
CA ARG A 350 -1.55 8.52 -10.91
C ARG A 350 -2.16 9.76 -10.30
N VAL A 351 -3.14 10.36 -10.98
CA VAL A 351 -3.90 11.50 -10.46
C VAL A 351 -5.04 10.93 -9.63
N TYR A 352 -5.10 11.29 -8.35
CA TYR A 352 -6.12 10.82 -7.43
C TYR A 352 -7.07 11.95 -7.04
N GLN A 353 -8.34 11.57 -6.85
CA GLN A 353 -9.37 12.39 -6.23
C GLN A 353 -9.80 11.71 -4.92
N TYR A 354 -9.61 12.43 -3.81
CA TYR A 354 -10.11 12.05 -2.49
C TYR A 354 -11.22 13.01 -2.07
N THR A 355 -12.42 12.49 -1.85
CA THR A 355 -13.56 13.23 -1.28
C THR A 355 -13.66 13.02 0.22
N GLU A 356 -14.62 13.68 0.87
CA GLU A 356 -14.94 13.51 2.30
C GLU A 356 -14.84 12.04 2.77
N ASN A 357 -14.15 11.85 3.90
CA ASN A 357 -13.84 10.58 4.57
C ASN A 357 -12.96 9.59 3.79
N GLN A 358 -12.59 9.87 2.54
CA GLN A 358 -11.63 9.05 1.83
C GLN A 358 -10.22 9.30 2.35
N LEU A 359 -9.51 8.21 2.63
CA LEU A 359 -8.12 8.22 3.09
C LEU A 359 -7.34 7.11 2.39
N TYR A 360 -6.03 7.28 2.28
CA TYR A 360 -5.14 6.26 1.74
C TYR A 360 -4.33 5.64 2.87
N ARG A 361 -4.65 4.39 3.21
CA ARG A 361 -4.19 3.71 4.43
C ARG A 361 -2.67 3.68 4.58
N PRO A 362 -2.15 3.58 5.82
CA PRO A 362 -0.74 3.36 6.10
C PRO A 362 -0.11 2.28 5.21
N HIS A 363 0.93 2.65 4.47
CA HIS A 363 1.65 1.74 3.57
C HIS A 363 3.09 2.21 3.34
N ILE A 364 3.90 1.31 2.77
CA ILE A 364 5.24 1.61 2.27
C ILE A 364 5.22 1.40 0.77
N ASP A 365 5.71 2.42 0.05
CA ASP A 365 5.72 2.42 -1.40
C ASP A 365 6.73 1.42 -1.98
N GLY A 366 6.29 0.71 -3.02
CA GLY A 366 7.13 -0.19 -3.81
C GLY A 366 7.94 0.55 -4.87
N ALA A 367 9.02 -0.07 -5.34
CA ALA A 367 9.79 0.44 -6.47
C ALA A 367 9.13 0.02 -7.81
N TRP A 368 9.15 0.92 -8.78
CA TRP A 368 8.58 0.75 -10.12
C TRP A 368 9.65 1.00 -11.19
N PRO A 369 9.66 0.24 -12.30
CA PRO A 369 10.49 0.58 -13.44
C PRO A 369 10.02 1.87 -14.11
N ALA A 370 10.87 2.46 -14.93
CA ALA A 370 10.49 3.58 -15.78
C ALA A 370 9.37 3.16 -16.74
N ALA A 371 8.21 3.82 -16.68
CA ALA A 371 7.14 3.61 -17.65
C ALA A 371 7.27 4.61 -18.81
N GLY A 372 6.76 4.23 -19.98
CA GLY A 372 6.83 5.08 -21.16
C GLY A 372 5.97 4.56 -22.32
N LEU A 373 6.14 5.17 -23.49
CA LEU A 373 5.55 4.66 -24.73
C LEU A 373 6.62 3.96 -25.56
N HIS A 374 6.22 2.91 -26.27
CA HIS A 374 7.05 2.33 -27.30
C HIS A 374 7.28 3.37 -28.40
N PRO A 375 8.54 3.65 -28.80
CA PRO A 375 8.86 4.76 -29.71
C PRO A 375 8.22 4.64 -31.09
N GLU A 376 8.04 3.41 -31.59
CA GLU A 376 7.43 3.16 -32.91
C GLU A 376 5.90 2.98 -32.87
N THR A 377 5.39 2.11 -31.99
CA THR A 377 3.95 1.77 -31.95
C THR A 377 3.13 2.75 -31.13
N GLY A 378 3.75 3.51 -30.23
CA GLY A 378 3.06 4.40 -29.30
C GLY A 378 2.20 3.67 -28.25
N GLU A 379 2.43 2.37 -28.05
CA GLU A 379 1.80 1.55 -27.01
C GLU A 379 2.47 1.76 -25.65
N TYR A 380 1.70 1.62 -24.58
CA TYR A 380 2.23 1.71 -23.21
C TYR A 380 3.22 0.58 -22.89
N LEU A 381 4.37 0.98 -22.35
CA LEU A 381 5.38 0.09 -21.78
C LEU A 381 5.42 0.26 -20.27
N HIS A 382 5.18 -0.84 -19.55
CA HIS A 382 5.34 -0.88 -18.10
C HIS A 382 6.79 -0.65 -17.68
N ASP A 383 7.73 -1.24 -18.42
CA ASP A 383 9.17 -0.96 -18.32
C ASP A 383 9.65 -0.51 -19.70
N SER A 384 9.93 0.78 -19.83
CA SER A 384 10.46 1.40 -21.05
C SER A 384 11.99 1.52 -21.03
N SER A 385 12.66 1.06 -19.96
CA SER A 385 14.11 1.13 -19.88
C SER A 385 14.78 -0.01 -20.68
N PRO A 386 15.90 0.25 -21.37
CA PRO A 386 16.67 -0.81 -22.02
C PRO A 386 17.15 -1.86 -21.01
N PRO A 387 17.17 -3.16 -21.35
CA PRO A 387 17.61 -4.22 -20.42
C PRO A 387 19.01 -4.03 -19.84
N ASP A 388 19.90 -3.31 -20.53
CA ASP A 388 21.28 -3.04 -20.13
C ASP A 388 21.49 -1.67 -19.46
N ASP A 389 20.45 -0.82 -19.38
CA ASP A 389 20.40 0.44 -18.63
C ASP A 389 19.06 0.58 -17.88
N PRO A 390 18.78 -0.32 -16.92
CA PRO A 390 17.51 -0.33 -16.22
C PRO A 390 17.35 0.89 -15.30
N LEU A 391 16.15 1.46 -15.28
CA LEU A 391 15.79 2.58 -14.42
C LEU A 391 14.66 2.20 -13.47
N TRP A 392 14.85 2.46 -12.18
CA TRP A 392 13.87 2.12 -11.16
C TRP A 392 13.67 3.26 -10.17
N SER A 393 12.45 3.35 -9.65
CA SER A 393 12.11 4.38 -8.69
C SER A 393 12.69 4.10 -7.30
N ARG A 394 13.10 5.17 -6.59
CA ARG A 394 13.55 5.11 -5.20
C ARG A 394 13.04 6.23 -4.30
N TYR A 395 12.31 7.18 -4.87
CA TYR A 395 11.68 8.28 -4.16
C TYR A 395 10.27 8.50 -4.70
N THR A 396 9.30 8.65 -3.82
CA THR A 396 7.93 9.01 -4.17
C THR A 396 7.88 10.53 -4.32
N LEU A 397 7.15 10.99 -5.35
CA LEU A 397 6.79 12.38 -5.58
C LEU A 397 5.27 12.52 -5.50
N LEU A 398 4.80 13.28 -4.52
CA LEU A 398 3.40 13.67 -4.39
C LEU A 398 3.22 15.13 -4.81
N VAL A 399 2.63 15.38 -5.97
CA VAL A 399 2.30 16.72 -6.47
C VAL A 399 0.92 17.11 -5.96
N TYR A 400 0.84 18.11 -5.09
CA TYR A 400 -0.44 18.59 -4.58
C TYR A 400 -1.09 19.53 -5.59
N LEU A 401 -2.27 19.17 -6.11
CA LEU A 401 -2.98 19.95 -7.12
C LEU A 401 -3.96 20.97 -6.53
N ASN A 402 -4.23 20.88 -5.23
CA ASN A 402 -4.97 21.87 -4.45
C ASN A 402 -4.51 21.88 -2.99
N GLY A 403 -4.97 22.87 -2.23
CA GLY A 403 -4.52 23.13 -0.86
C GLY A 403 -5.63 23.65 0.06
N GLU A 404 -5.36 24.75 0.75
CA GLU A 404 -6.04 25.13 1.99
C GLU A 404 -7.51 25.50 1.84
N GLY A 405 -7.91 26.15 0.75
CA GLY A 405 -9.32 26.54 0.61
C GLY A 405 -10.23 25.43 0.05
N ASP A 406 -9.66 24.32 -0.42
CA ASP A 406 -10.41 23.16 -0.89
C ASP A 406 -10.36 21.98 0.10
N ILE A 407 -9.30 21.89 0.90
CA ILE A 407 -9.10 20.83 1.90
C ILE A 407 -9.31 21.44 3.29
N PRO A 408 -10.28 20.97 4.10
CA PRO A 408 -10.49 21.47 5.45
C PRO A 408 -9.24 21.42 6.33
N LYS A 409 -9.18 22.35 7.30
CA LYS A 409 -8.08 22.44 8.27
C LYS A 409 -7.88 21.10 8.98
N ASP A 410 -6.61 20.76 9.23
CA ASP A 410 -6.17 19.55 9.95
C ASP A 410 -6.57 18.21 9.30
N THR A 411 -6.95 18.22 8.02
CA THR A 411 -7.38 17.03 7.25
C THR A 411 -6.60 16.89 5.94
N GLY A 412 -6.72 15.76 5.26
CA GLY A 412 -6.14 15.55 3.91
C GLY A 412 -4.61 15.62 3.86
N CYS A 413 -3.91 15.51 4.98
CA CYS A 413 -2.45 15.56 5.03
C CYS A 413 -1.82 14.33 4.37
N THR A 414 -0.53 14.42 4.04
CA THR A 414 0.31 13.22 3.96
C THR A 414 0.94 13.03 5.33
N THR A 415 0.69 11.91 5.99
CA THR A 415 1.16 11.69 7.36
C THR A 415 2.16 10.54 7.40
N PHE A 416 3.33 10.80 7.96
CA PHE A 416 4.39 9.81 8.18
C PHE A 416 4.31 9.25 9.60
N PHE A 417 4.57 7.96 9.75
CA PHE A 417 4.63 7.30 11.05
C PHE A 417 6.05 6.81 11.30
N LEU A 418 6.64 7.26 12.41
CA LEU A 418 8.01 6.96 12.78
C LEU A 418 8.06 6.37 14.21
N PRO A 419 8.98 5.44 14.51
CA PRO A 419 9.21 5.03 15.89
C PRO A 419 9.60 6.22 16.76
N SER A 420 9.02 6.33 17.95
CA SER A 420 9.48 7.30 18.95
C SER A 420 10.74 6.80 19.67
N ASP A 421 11.23 7.57 20.64
CA ASP A 421 12.27 7.16 21.59
C ASP A 421 11.84 6.02 22.53
N LYS A 422 10.54 5.72 22.60
CA LYS A 422 9.94 4.65 23.41
C LYS A 422 9.42 3.50 22.56
N ILE A 423 9.81 2.27 22.87
CA ILE A 423 9.26 1.07 22.22
C ILE A 423 7.76 0.98 22.47
N GLY A 424 7.01 0.66 21.42
CA GLY A 424 5.55 0.54 21.44
C GLY A 424 4.81 1.85 21.13
N VAL A 425 5.53 2.95 20.93
CA VAL A 425 4.94 4.26 20.62
C VAL A 425 5.50 4.81 19.32
N MET A 426 4.62 5.23 18.42
CA MET A 426 4.96 5.91 17.18
C MET A 426 4.65 7.41 17.24
N GLU A 427 5.31 8.19 16.41
CA GLU A 427 5.02 9.60 16.18
C GLU A 427 4.40 9.78 14.78
N ALA A 428 3.33 10.55 14.72
CA ALA A 428 2.67 10.92 13.46
C ALA A 428 3.09 12.35 13.07
N HIS A 429 3.72 12.46 11.91
CA HIS A 429 4.26 13.69 11.33
C HIS A 429 3.48 14.05 10.06
N SER A 430 2.55 15.00 10.17
CA SER A 430 1.64 15.36 9.09
C SER A 430 2.14 16.55 8.27
N VAL A 431 2.16 16.41 6.94
CA VAL A 431 2.52 17.45 5.97
C VAL A 431 1.26 17.97 5.29
N ARG A 432 1.06 19.28 5.38
CA ARG A 432 -0.07 19.98 4.76
C ARG A 432 0.13 20.13 3.25
N PRO A 433 -0.87 19.77 2.41
CA PRO A 433 -0.83 20.04 0.98
C PRO A 433 -0.78 21.53 0.67
N ILE A 434 0.03 21.91 -0.32
CA ILE A 434 0.16 23.27 -0.86
C ILE A 434 0.08 23.15 -2.37
N GLN A 435 -0.87 23.86 -3.00
CA GLN A 435 -1.08 23.74 -4.44
C GLN A 435 0.21 24.05 -5.22
N GLY A 436 0.57 23.16 -6.15
CA GLY A 436 1.75 23.27 -7.00
C GLY A 436 3.06 22.81 -6.34
N ALA A 437 3.04 22.47 -5.05
CA ALA A 437 4.18 21.92 -4.34
C ALA A 437 4.30 20.40 -4.51
N VAL A 438 5.52 19.90 -4.31
CA VAL A 438 5.84 18.48 -4.45
C VAL A 438 6.48 17.97 -3.17
N LEU A 439 5.82 17.03 -2.49
CA LEU A 439 6.41 16.30 -1.37
C LEU A 439 7.21 15.12 -1.91
N CYS A 440 8.48 15.06 -1.53
CA CYS A 440 9.46 14.04 -1.94
C CYS A 440 9.88 13.23 -0.73
N PHE A 441 9.93 11.90 -0.83
CA PHE A 441 10.45 11.03 0.24
C PHE A 441 10.94 9.68 -0.29
N PRO A 442 11.92 9.03 0.37
CA PRO A 442 12.46 7.74 -0.06
C PRO A 442 11.43 6.60 0.08
N HIS A 443 11.51 5.63 -0.83
CA HIS A 443 10.69 4.41 -0.80
C HIS A 443 11.43 3.15 -1.24
N GLY A 444 10.69 2.04 -1.28
CA GLY A 444 11.14 0.78 -1.83
C GLY A 444 11.95 -0.03 -0.83
N ASP A 445 12.91 -0.79 -1.35
CA ASP A 445 13.79 -1.67 -0.58
C ASP A 445 15.01 -0.94 0.01
N THR A 446 14.98 0.40 0.06
CA THR A 446 16.08 1.21 0.53
C THR A 446 16.00 1.51 2.03
N THR A 447 17.15 1.82 2.63
CA THR A 447 17.17 2.31 4.01
C THR A 447 16.43 3.64 4.08
N GLY A 448 15.50 3.78 5.02
CA GLY A 448 14.72 5.02 5.20
C GLY A 448 13.37 5.04 4.49
N SER A 449 12.92 3.95 3.87
CA SER A 449 11.55 3.84 3.36
C SER A 449 10.53 4.21 4.43
N LEU A 450 9.67 5.18 4.12
CA LEU A 450 8.76 5.76 5.10
C LEU A 450 7.39 5.11 5.05
N LEU A 451 6.91 4.67 6.22
CA LEU A 451 5.50 4.35 6.41
C LEU A 451 4.71 5.65 6.40
N HIS A 452 3.71 5.72 5.52
CA HIS A 452 2.91 6.92 5.36
C HIS A 452 1.48 6.62 4.93
N GLU A 453 0.62 7.61 5.08
CA GLU A 453 -0.77 7.59 4.65
C GLU A 453 -1.15 8.91 3.96
N GLY A 454 -2.27 8.89 3.24
CA GLY A 454 -3.05 10.09 2.95
C GLY A 454 -4.18 10.19 3.95
N SER A 455 -4.06 11.06 4.97
CA SER A 455 -5.07 11.20 6.02
C SER A 455 -6.42 11.63 5.44
N ALA A 456 -7.51 11.25 6.11
CA ALA A 456 -8.87 11.46 5.62
C ALA A 456 -9.15 12.93 5.27
N VAL A 457 -9.88 13.15 4.17
CA VAL A 457 -10.36 14.49 3.80
C VAL A 457 -11.58 14.83 4.68
N GLY A 458 -11.54 16.01 5.29
CA GLY A 458 -12.63 16.47 6.16
C GLY A 458 -13.91 16.81 5.41
N LYS A 459 -14.96 17.08 6.20
CA LYS A 459 -16.30 17.39 5.70
C LYS A 459 -16.33 18.51 4.66
N GLY A 460 -17.01 18.27 3.54
CA GLY A 460 -17.18 19.23 2.46
C GLY A 460 -15.91 19.57 1.68
N GLY A 461 -14.83 18.81 1.88
CA GLY A 461 -13.53 18.98 1.23
C GLY A 461 -13.26 18.03 0.07
N ILE A 462 -12.23 18.35 -0.70
CA ILE A 462 -11.68 17.47 -1.73
C ILE A 462 -10.17 17.66 -1.84
N LYS A 463 -9.42 16.57 -2.06
CA LYS A 463 -7.98 16.61 -2.32
C LYS A 463 -7.67 15.99 -3.67
N TYR A 464 -6.88 16.71 -4.46
CA TYR A 464 -6.31 16.23 -5.72
C TYR A 464 -4.79 16.13 -5.58
N VAL A 465 -4.24 14.97 -5.94
CA VAL A 465 -2.80 14.71 -5.82
C VAL A 465 -2.33 13.80 -6.95
N ILE A 466 -1.15 14.10 -7.50
CA ILE A 466 -0.45 13.19 -8.41
C ILE A 466 0.56 12.39 -7.62
N ARG A 467 0.58 11.07 -7.82
CA ARG A 467 1.71 10.24 -7.42
C ARG A 467 2.52 9.80 -8.63
N THR A 468 3.80 10.13 -8.61
CA THR A 468 4.85 9.60 -9.49
C THR A 468 6.13 9.41 -8.67
N ASP A 469 7.25 9.17 -9.32
CA ASP A 469 8.46 8.71 -8.66
C ASP A 469 9.74 9.22 -9.36
N LEU A 470 10.83 9.42 -8.61
CA LEU A 470 12.16 9.67 -9.18
C LEU A 470 12.84 8.36 -9.57
N LEU A 471 13.36 8.32 -10.79
CA LEU A 471 14.06 7.20 -11.38
C LEU A 471 15.57 7.32 -11.16
N TYR A 472 16.18 6.20 -10.79
CA TYR A 472 17.61 6.07 -10.59
C TYR A 472 18.15 4.89 -11.39
N GLU A 473 19.45 4.95 -11.70
CA GLU A 473 20.17 3.84 -12.33
C GLU A 473 20.12 2.58 -11.48
N ALA A 474 19.77 1.44 -12.10
CA ALA A 474 19.69 0.13 -11.46
C ALA A 474 20.75 -0.87 -11.96
N LYS A 475 21.68 -0.47 -12.84
CA LYS A 475 22.71 -1.36 -13.40
C LYS A 475 23.72 -1.84 -12.35
N GLY A 476 23.93 -3.15 -12.26
CA GLY A 476 24.82 -3.76 -11.26
C GLY A 476 24.19 -3.90 -9.87
N PHE A 477 22.96 -3.40 -9.70
CA PHE A 477 22.11 -3.61 -8.55
C PHE A 477 21.24 -4.83 -8.82
N GLY A 478 21.05 -5.68 -7.80
CA GLY A 478 20.56 -7.06 -7.89
C GLY A 478 19.63 -7.33 -9.07
N GLN A 479 19.99 -8.34 -9.88
CA GLN A 479 19.18 -8.86 -10.98
C GLN A 479 17.71 -8.97 -10.54
N TYR A 480 16.89 -7.99 -10.93
CA TYR A 480 15.45 -8.18 -10.86
C TYR A 480 15.10 -9.16 -11.98
N LYS A 481 14.65 -10.35 -11.59
CA LYS A 481 13.98 -11.26 -12.51
C LYS A 481 12.60 -10.64 -12.77
N PRO A 482 12.27 -10.26 -14.01
CA PRO A 482 10.90 -9.88 -14.33
C PRO A 482 9.95 -11.00 -13.87
N PRO A 483 8.70 -10.70 -13.44
CA PRO A 483 7.67 -11.72 -13.33
C PRO A 483 7.67 -12.46 -14.65
N ALA A 484 7.77 -13.80 -14.63
CA ALA A 484 7.92 -14.59 -15.84
C ALA A 484 6.90 -14.09 -16.87
N SER A 485 7.40 -13.49 -17.95
CA SER A 485 6.62 -13.25 -19.15
C SER A 485 6.00 -14.59 -19.50
N VAL A 486 4.67 -14.63 -19.67
CA VAL A 486 3.91 -15.83 -19.99
C VAL A 486 4.37 -16.36 -21.36
N GLY A 487 5.48 -17.08 -21.34
CA GLY A 487 5.94 -17.95 -22.40
C GLY A 487 5.40 -19.32 -22.09
N VAL A 488 4.41 -19.73 -22.87
CA VAL A 488 4.01 -21.11 -23.19
C VAL A 488 4.47 -22.19 -22.19
N LYS A 489 3.48 -22.73 -21.46
CA LYS A 489 3.51 -23.93 -20.61
C LYS A 489 4.69 -24.90 -20.88
N GLN A 490 5.50 -25.15 -19.85
CA GLN A 490 5.84 -26.53 -19.45
C GLN A 490 6.30 -26.59 -17.99
N GLY A 491 5.38 -27.09 -17.14
CA GLY A 491 5.57 -27.80 -15.86
C GLY A 491 6.64 -27.34 -14.87
N GLY A 492 6.21 -26.72 -13.76
CA GLY A 492 6.97 -26.70 -12.50
C GLY A 492 6.62 -25.56 -11.55
N LYS A 493 5.92 -25.89 -10.45
CA LYS A 493 5.52 -25.10 -9.26
C LYS A 493 5.92 -23.61 -9.20
N GLU A 494 4.90 -22.76 -9.20
CA GLU A 494 4.95 -21.30 -9.01
C GLU A 494 4.98 -20.91 -7.51
N GLU A 495 5.83 -19.95 -7.14
CA GLU A 495 5.71 -19.15 -5.91
C GLU A 495 5.11 -17.79 -6.28
N GLU A 496 4.01 -17.43 -5.61
CA GLU A 496 3.23 -16.21 -5.83
C GLU A 496 3.91 -14.97 -5.22
N GLY A 497 4.21 -13.98 -6.06
CA GLY A 497 4.60 -12.63 -5.66
C GLY A 497 3.55 -11.62 -6.09
N ILE A 498 2.76 -11.11 -5.13
CA ILE A 498 1.75 -10.07 -5.34
C ILE A 498 2.38 -8.71 -5.02
N GLY A 499 2.50 -7.84 -6.03
CA GLY A 499 2.77 -6.41 -5.88
C GLY A 499 1.73 -5.65 -6.69
N GLY A 500 0.86 -4.91 -6.00
CA GLY A 500 -0.13 -4.00 -6.57
C GLY A 500 0.25 -2.54 -6.32
#